data_AF-A0A8H6KR97-F1
#
_entry.id   AF-A0A8H6KR97-F1
#
_cell.length_a   1.000
_cell.length_b   1.000
_cell.length_c   1.000
_cell.angle_alpha   90.00
_cell.angle_beta   90.00
_cell.angle_gamma   90.00
#
_symmetry.space_group_name_H-M   'P 1'
#
loop_
_entity.id
_entity.type
_entity.pdbx_description
1 polymer ?
#
loop_
_entity_poly.entity_id
_entity_poly.type
_entity_poly.pdbx_seq_one_letter_code
_entity_poly.pdbx_strand_id
1 'polypeptide(L)'
;MRGPYGEEFYVGIRRFVVVANDEGHSNCVPILTYGGKGCRKNGVKARTHGIIYTSRKPHMVPGEPSLGFKEVKARLIDGETLSRESRINYAKICTVEHNVKVLLIGNVVKDDVRVISNAVDDCWQQKKQLQYQYGY
;
A
#
# COMPACT_ATOMS: atom_id res chain seq x y z
N MET A 1 2.08 21.81 -3.55
CA MET A 1 1.31 23.07 -3.47
C MET A 1 1.44 23.60 -2.05
N ARG A 2 1.42 24.92 -1.84
CA ARG A 2 1.45 25.50 -0.49
C ARG A 2 0.02 25.71 0.01
N GLY A 3 -0.24 25.22 1.21
CA GLY A 3 -1.49 25.35 1.96
C GLY A 3 -1.75 26.78 2.37
N PRO A 4 -3.00 27.11 2.72
CA PRO A 4 -3.36 28.42 3.25
C PRO A 4 -2.56 28.78 4.52
N TYR A 5 -1.95 27.81 5.21
CA TYR A 5 -1.09 28.02 6.38
C TYR A 5 0.41 27.82 6.10
N GLY A 6 0.82 27.83 4.83
CA GLY A 6 2.22 27.67 4.44
C GLY A 6 2.73 26.24 4.48
N GLU A 7 1.89 25.24 4.82
CA GLU A 7 2.29 23.83 4.75
C GLU A 7 2.45 23.35 3.30
N GLU A 8 3.43 22.49 3.04
CA GLU A 8 3.49 21.80 1.75
C GLU A 8 2.55 20.59 1.77
N PHE A 9 1.53 20.62 0.93
CA PHE A 9 0.66 19.45 0.72
C PHE A 9 0.93 18.81 -0.64
N TYR A 10 0.95 17.48 -0.62
CA TYR A 10 1.14 16.65 -1.80
C TYR A 10 -0.22 16.29 -2.39
N VAL A 11 -0.52 16.86 -3.56
CA VAL A 11 -1.65 16.43 -4.40
C VAL A 11 -1.12 15.42 -5.39
N GLY A 12 -1.70 14.22 -5.39
CA GLY A 12 -1.29 13.16 -6.31
C GLY A 12 -2.28 12.01 -6.32
N ILE A 13 -2.24 11.25 -7.40
CA ILE A 13 -3.03 10.03 -7.56
C ILE A 13 -2.58 9.02 -6.51
N ARG A 14 -3.53 8.51 -5.72
CA ARG A 14 -3.29 7.44 -4.75
C ARG A 14 -3.62 6.11 -5.41
N ARG A 15 -2.63 5.21 -5.44
CA ARG A 15 -2.80 3.85 -5.94
C ARG A 15 -3.01 2.90 -4.78
N PHE A 16 -3.83 1.87 -5.00
CA PHE A 16 -4.21 0.90 -3.99
C PHE A 16 -4.15 -0.50 -4.55
N VAL A 17 -3.94 -1.48 -3.67
CA VAL A 17 -4.25 -2.88 -3.90
C VAL A 17 -5.54 -3.19 -3.16
N VAL A 18 -6.54 -3.66 -3.89
CA VAL A 18 -7.80 -4.15 -3.31
C VAL A 18 -7.53 -5.47 -2.59
N VAL A 19 -7.99 -5.61 -1.35
CA VAL A 19 -7.77 -6.80 -0.52
C VAL A 19 -9.08 -7.50 -0.14
N ALA A 20 -10.19 -6.77 -0.07
CA ALA A 20 -11.52 -7.32 0.04
C ALA A 20 -12.53 -6.34 -0.60
N ASN A 21 -13.52 -6.89 -1.29
CA ASN A 21 -14.64 -6.13 -1.86
C ASN A 21 -15.90 -6.39 -1.04
N ASP A 22 -16.71 -5.36 -0.87
CA ASP A 22 -18.04 -5.39 -0.26
C ASP A 22 -19.04 -4.72 -1.23
N GLU A 23 -20.32 -4.62 -0.89
CA GLU A 23 -21.36 -4.09 -1.80
C GLU A 23 -21.14 -2.60 -2.15
N GLY A 24 -20.79 -1.77 -1.16
CA GLY A 24 -20.64 -0.32 -1.33
C GLY A 24 -19.20 0.19 -1.37
N HIS A 25 -18.24 -0.61 -0.93
CA HIS A 25 -16.85 -0.20 -0.77
C HIS A 25 -15.88 -1.36 -0.88
N SER A 26 -14.59 -1.04 -1.02
CA SER A 26 -13.49 -1.99 -1.00
C SER A 26 -12.54 -1.67 0.15
N ASN A 27 -12.11 -2.69 0.88
CA ASN A 27 -10.94 -2.58 1.73
C ASN A 27 -9.68 -2.72 0.88
N CYS A 28 -8.78 -1.77 1.06
CA CYS A 28 -7.59 -1.60 0.25
C CYS A 28 -6.35 -1.36 1.11
N VAL A 29 -5.17 -1.65 0.57
CA VAL A 29 -3.89 -1.20 1.12
C VAL A 29 -3.18 -0.27 0.13
N PRO A 30 -2.58 0.84 0.58
CA PRO A 30 -2.02 1.84 -0.31
C PRO A 30 -0.67 1.41 -0.88
N ILE A 31 -0.43 1.82 -2.12
CA ILE A 31 0.88 1.80 -2.76
C ILE A 31 1.50 3.20 -2.60
N LEU A 32 2.65 3.27 -1.94
CA LEU A 32 3.30 4.52 -1.56
C LEU A 32 4.76 4.53 -2.02
N THR A 33 5.22 5.67 -2.55
CA THR A 33 6.63 5.90 -2.91
C THR A 33 7.37 6.73 -1.88
N TYR A 34 6.64 7.29 -0.91
CA TYR A 34 7.17 8.18 0.13
C TYR A 34 7.99 9.36 -0.42
N GLY A 35 7.52 9.95 -1.51
CA GLY A 35 8.23 11.04 -2.20
C GLY A 35 9.50 10.55 -2.90
N GLY A 36 9.43 9.36 -3.52
CA GLY A 36 10.57 8.74 -4.21
C GLY A 36 11.67 8.22 -3.27
N LYS A 37 11.33 7.92 -2.02
CA LYS A 37 12.28 7.43 -1.01
C LYS A 37 12.02 5.98 -0.58
N GLY A 38 10.89 5.38 -0.94
CA GLY A 38 10.49 4.08 -0.40
C GLY A 38 10.51 4.09 1.13
N CYS A 39 10.87 2.97 1.75
CA CYS A 39 10.99 2.86 3.20
C CYS A 39 12.25 3.52 3.80
N ARG A 40 13.09 4.18 2.98
CA ARG A 40 14.19 5.02 3.47
C ARG A 40 13.69 6.34 4.09
N LYS A 41 12.44 6.74 3.82
CA LYS A 41 11.87 7.95 4.44
C LYS A 41 11.76 7.76 5.96
N ASN A 42 12.27 8.75 6.70
CA ASN A 42 12.17 8.79 8.15
C ASN A 42 10.72 8.60 8.63
N GLY A 43 10.54 7.75 9.64
CA GLY A 43 9.24 7.42 10.23
C GLY A 43 8.49 6.27 9.56
N VAL A 44 8.90 5.83 8.36
CA VAL A 44 8.30 4.65 7.71
C VAL A 44 8.71 3.36 8.42
N LYS A 45 7.74 2.47 8.68
CA LYS A 45 7.97 1.18 9.35
C LYS A 45 8.19 0.09 8.30
N ALA A 46 9.43 -0.07 7.82
CA ALA A 46 9.78 -1.03 6.75
C ALA A 46 9.22 -2.45 6.96
N ARG A 47 9.17 -2.93 8.22
CA ARG A 47 8.60 -4.24 8.59
C ARG A 47 7.13 -4.45 8.18
N THR A 48 6.37 -3.40 7.89
CA THR A 48 4.96 -3.52 7.47
C THR A 48 4.76 -3.39 5.96
N HIS A 49 5.85 -3.47 5.18
CA HIS A 49 5.86 -3.17 3.75
C HIS A 49 6.40 -4.32 2.91
N GLY A 50 6.05 -4.30 1.63
CA GLY A 50 6.63 -5.12 0.58
C GLY A 50 6.76 -4.34 -0.73
N ILE A 51 7.57 -4.83 -1.66
CA ILE A 51 7.74 -4.23 -2.99
C ILE A 51 6.57 -4.65 -3.89
N ILE A 52 6.02 -3.72 -4.67
CA ILE A 52 5.17 -4.06 -5.82
C ILE A 52 5.87 -3.66 -7.12
N TYR A 53 5.90 -4.56 -8.09
CA TYR A 53 6.64 -4.37 -9.35
C TYR A 53 5.91 -5.01 -10.54
N THR A 54 6.30 -4.64 -11.77
CA THR A 54 5.66 -5.17 -12.98
C THR A 54 6.52 -6.17 -13.76
N SER A 55 7.55 -5.68 -14.45
CA SER A 55 8.35 -6.47 -15.41
C SER A 55 9.83 -6.55 -15.07
N ARG A 56 10.39 -5.55 -14.38
CA ARG A 56 11.79 -5.55 -13.95
C ARG A 56 11.92 -6.25 -12.59
N LYS A 57 13.00 -7.01 -12.39
CA LYS A 57 13.30 -7.66 -11.12
C LYS A 57 13.19 -6.63 -9.98
N PRO A 58 12.45 -6.93 -8.90
CA PRO A 58 12.27 -6.00 -7.79
C PRO A 58 13.63 -5.72 -7.15
N HIS A 59 13.83 -4.49 -6.71
CA HIS A 59 15.06 -4.06 -6.07
C HIS A 59 14.79 -3.03 -4.99
N MET A 60 15.57 -3.14 -3.93
CA MET A 60 15.57 -2.20 -2.82
C MET A 60 16.11 -0.84 -3.27
N VAL A 61 15.59 0.23 -2.68
CA VAL A 61 16.22 1.55 -2.80
C VAL A 61 17.53 1.51 -2.01
N PRO A 62 18.64 2.09 -2.51
CA PRO A 62 19.89 2.13 -1.76
C PRO A 62 19.70 2.75 -0.36
N GLY A 63 20.14 2.03 0.68
CA GLY A 63 19.96 2.44 2.08
C GLY A 63 18.54 2.28 2.65
N GLU A 64 17.65 1.59 1.93
CA GLU A 64 16.33 1.21 2.45
C GLU A 64 16.47 0.04 3.45
N PRO A 65 15.84 0.11 4.64
CA PRO A 65 15.85 -0.99 5.58
C PRO A 65 15.18 -2.24 5.00
N SER A 66 15.55 -3.43 5.48
CA SER A 66 14.87 -4.67 5.10
C SER A 66 13.35 -4.57 5.31
N LEU A 67 12.61 -4.95 4.27
CA LEU A 67 11.15 -4.97 4.30
C LEU A 67 10.65 -6.22 5.01
N GLY A 68 9.43 -6.17 5.52
CA GLY A 68 8.85 -7.30 6.27
C GLY A 68 8.21 -8.37 5.42
N PHE A 69 7.88 -8.07 4.16
CA PHE A 69 7.14 -8.97 3.29
C PHE A 69 7.76 -9.11 1.91
N LYS A 70 7.51 -10.27 1.30
CA LYS A 70 7.97 -10.62 -0.04
C LYS A 70 7.43 -9.63 -1.08
N GLU A 71 8.20 -9.44 -2.15
CA GLU A 71 7.76 -8.73 -3.34
C GLU A 71 6.48 -9.33 -3.96
N VAL A 72 5.70 -8.46 -4.61
CA VAL A 72 4.45 -8.79 -5.30
C VAL A 72 4.54 -8.29 -6.74
N LYS A 73 4.29 -9.17 -7.70
CA LYS A 73 4.24 -8.84 -9.11
C LYS A 73 2.82 -8.42 -9.52
N ALA A 74 2.72 -7.38 -10.31
CA ALA A 74 1.47 -6.91 -10.92
C ALA A 74 1.59 -6.79 -12.44
N ARG A 75 0.49 -7.06 -13.15
CA ARG A 75 0.33 -6.71 -14.56
C ARG A 75 -0.51 -5.45 -14.65
N LEU A 76 0.03 -4.39 -15.24
CA LEU A 76 -0.67 -3.13 -15.44
C LEU A 76 -1.22 -3.04 -16.86
N ILE A 77 -2.24 -2.21 -17.04
CA ILE A 77 -2.73 -1.81 -18.37
C ILE A 77 -1.72 -0.89 -19.06
N ASP A 78 -1.86 -0.74 -20.38
CA ASP A 78 -1.00 0.13 -21.17
C ASP A 78 -1.07 1.59 -20.68
N GLY A 79 0.08 2.25 -20.64
CA GLY A 79 0.22 3.63 -20.13
C GLY A 79 0.41 3.75 -18.62
N GLU A 80 0.08 2.71 -17.84
CA GLU A 80 0.27 2.72 -16.39
C GLU A 80 1.62 2.11 -15.96
N THR A 81 2.24 2.73 -14.96
CA THR A 81 3.55 2.30 -14.44
C THR A 81 3.61 2.39 -12.92
N LEU A 82 4.51 1.60 -12.34
CA LEU A 82 4.92 1.70 -10.95
C LEU A 82 6.37 2.20 -10.91
N SER A 83 6.65 3.13 -10.00
CA SER A 83 8.01 3.55 -9.76
C SER A 83 8.76 2.46 -9.00
N ARG A 84 10.08 2.45 -9.08
CA ARG A 84 10.93 1.53 -8.33
C ARG A 84 10.66 1.57 -6.83
N GLU A 85 10.32 2.75 -6.33
CA GLU A 85 10.07 3.06 -4.92
C GLU A 85 8.66 2.67 -4.47
N SER A 86 7.81 2.14 -5.35
CA SER A 86 6.46 1.69 -4.99
C SER A 86 6.52 0.57 -3.94
N ARG A 87 5.95 0.84 -2.76
CA ARG A 87 5.80 -0.09 -1.65
C ARG A 87 4.34 -0.25 -1.29
N ILE A 88 3.89 -1.47 -1.06
CA ILE A 88 2.60 -1.74 -0.44
C ILE A 88 2.78 -1.54 1.06
N ASN A 89 1.86 -0.81 1.72
CA ASN A 89 1.81 -0.72 3.18
C ASN A 89 0.67 -1.59 3.73
N TYR A 90 1.00 -2.82 4.12
CA TYR A 90 0.01 -3.81 4.56
C TYR A 90 -0.65 -3.47 5.90
N ALA A 91 -0.03 -2.63 6.73
CA ALA A 91 -0.61 -2.21 8.00
C ALA A 91 -1.67 -1.11 7.87
N LYS A 92 -1.82 -0.50 6.70
CA LYS A 92 -2.71 0.65 6.49
C LYS A 92 -3.91 0.29 5.61
N ILE A 93 -4.79 -0.57 6.13
CA ILE A 93 -6.11 -0.81 5.51
C ILE A 93 -6.86 0.53 5.42
N CYS A 94 -7.41 0.80 4.24
CA CYS A 94 -8.18 1.99 3.90
C CYS A 94 -9.43 1.55 3.13
N THR A 95 -10.55 2.18 3.42
CA THR A 95 -11.79 2.01 2.65
C THR A 95 -11.75 2.89 1.41
N VAL A 96 -12.12 2.32 0.26
CA VAL A 96 -12.36 3.03 -0.99
C VAL A 96 -13.83 2.82 -1.37
N GLU A 97 -14.61 3.87 -1.29
CA GLU A 97 -16.04 3.84 -1.66
C GLU A 97 -16.22 3.61 -3.16
N HIS A 98 -17.24 2.85 -3.54
CA HIS A 98 -17.53 2.58 -4.96
C HIS A 98 -18.16 3.77 -5.70
N ASN A 99 -18.61 4.80 -4.97
CA ASN A 99 -19.19 6.01 -5.54
C ASN A 99 -18.15 7.09 -5.91
N VAL A 100 -16.85 6.85 -5.67
CA VAL A 100 -15.77 7.76 -6.06
C VAL A 100 -15.20 7.39 -7.44
N LYS A 101 -14.68 8.39 -8.16
CA LYS A 101 -14.01 8.14 -9.44
C LYS A 101 -12.68 7.41 -9.20
N VAL A 102 -12.57 6.20 -9.72
CA VAL A 102 -11.37 5.37 -9.67
C VAL A 102 -10.96 4.92 -11.06
N LEU A 103 -9.68 4.56 -11.22
CA LEU A 103 -9.16 3.92 -12.42
C LEU A 103 -8.58 2.56 -12.03
N LEU A 104 -9.06 1.48 -12.66
CA LEU A 104 -8.48 0.16 -12.52
C LEU A 104 -7.22 0.09 -13.39
N ILE A 105 -6.05 0.05 -12.76
CA ILE A 105 -4.75 0.15 -13.46
C ILE A 105 -4.10 -1.21 -13.74
N GLY A 106 -4.67 -2.32 -13.25
CA GLY A 106 -4.07 -3.65 -13.41
C GLY A 106 -4.48 -4.65 -12.35
N ASN A 107 -3.77 -5.77 -12.31
CA ASN A 107 -4.03 -6.90 -11.41
C ASN A 107 -2.73 -7.48 -10.84
N VAL A 108 -2.77 -7.93 -9.60
CA VAL A 108 -1.69 -8.73 -9.00
C VAL A 108 -1.64 -10.10 -9.68
N VAL A 109 -0.44 -10.64 -9.90
CA VAL A 109 -0.27 -11.98 -10.45
C VAL A 109 -0.76 -13.01 -9.44
N LYS A 110 -1.50 -14.02 -9.92
CA LYS A 110 -2.20 -15.04 -9.11
C LYS A 110 -1.33 -15.62 -7.99
N ASP A 111 -0.08 -15.93 -8.28
CA ASP A 111 0.85 -16.58 -7.32
C ASP A 111 1.21 -15.68 -6.13
N ASP A 112 1.13 -14.36 -6.29
CA ASP A 112 1.47 -13.39 -5.24
C ASP A 112 0.23 -12.87 -4.47
N VAL A 113 -0.99 -13.24 -4.88
CA VAL A 113 -2.22 -12.82 -4.17
C VAL A 113 -2.20 -13.25 -2.71
N ARG A 114 -1.71 -14.48 -2.43
CA ARG A 114 -1.57 -14.99 -1.06
C ARG A 114 -0.53 -14.23 -0.22
N VAL A 115 0.48 -13.65 -0.86
CA VAL A 115 1.46 -12.80 -0.16
C VAL A 115 0.75 -11.59 0.42
N ILE A 116 -0.17 -10.99 -0.34
CA ILE A 116 -0.93 -9.82 0.11
C ILE A 116 -1.85 -10.18 1.27
N SER A 117 -2.67 -11.23 1.14
CA SER A 117 -3.62 -11.60 2.20
C SER A 117 -2.89 -11.89 3.51
N ASN A 118 -1.85 -12.72 3.45
CA ASN A 118 -1.08 -13.07 4.65
C ASN A 118 -0.40 -11.84 5.26
N ALA A 119 0.17 -10.96 4.44
CA ALA A 119 0.82 -9.76 4.95
C ALA A 119 -0.15 -8.77 5.62
N VAL A 120 -1.38 -8.66 5.10
CA VAL A 120 -2.45 -7.88 5.71
C VAL A 120 -2.87 -8.48 7.04
N ASP A 121 -3.10 -9.80 7.07
CA ASP A 121 -3.50 -10.52 8.29
C ASP A 121 -2.42 -10.41 9.37
N ASP A 122 -1.15 -10.64 9.02
CA ASP A 122 -0.01 -10.51 9.94
C ASP A 122 0.08 -9.10 10.52
N CYS A 123 -0.10 -8.08 9.68
CA CYS A 123 -0.10 -6.69 10.13
C CYS A 123 -1.32 -6.36 11.00
N TRP A 124 -2.49 -6.94 10.70
CA TRP A 124 -3.72 -6.75 11.45
C TRP A 124 -3.64 -7.36 12.84
N GLN A 125 -3.14 -8.59 12.96
CA GLN A 125 -2.97 -9.29 14.23
C GLN A 125 -1.98 -8.59 15.17
N GLN A 126 -0.98 -7.89 14.61
CA GLN A 126 -0.02 -7.11 15.39
C GLN A 126 -0.57 -5.76 15.88
N LYS A 127 -1.78 -5.34 15.47
CA LYS A 127 -2.37 -4.10 15.96
C LYS A 127 -2.82 -4.26 17.40
N LYS A 128 -2.69 -3.18 18.18
CA LYS A 128 -3.40 -3.07 19.46
C LYS A 128 -4.89 -3.03 19.17
N GLN A 129 -5.56 -4.14 19.37
CA GLN A 129 -7.01 -4.21 19.30
C GLN A 129 -7.58 -3.68 20.62
N LEU A 130 -8.65 -2.89 20.55
CA LEU A 130 -9.36 -2.47 21.74
C LEU A 130 -9.94 -3.72 22.41
N GLN A 131 -9.50 -4.02 23.63
CA GLN A 131 -10.21 -4.93 24.50
C GLN A 131 -11.42 -4.15 25.04
N TYR A 132 -12.63 -4.63 24.81
CA TYR A 132 -13.82 -3.98 25.36
C TYR A 132 -13.74 -3.95 26.89
N GLN A 133 -13.78 -2.75 27.48
CA GLN A 133 -14.31 -2.60 28.84
C GLN A 133 -15.82 -2.83 28.76
N TYR A 134 -16.28 -3.98 29.23
CA TYR A 134 -17.66 -4.13 29.65
C TYR A 134 -17.86 -3.29 30.93
N GLY A 135 -18.49 -2.13 30.78
CA GLY A 135 -19.12 -1.41 31.87
C GLY A 135 -20.63 -1.50 31.66
N TYR A 136 -21.32 -2.12 32.62
CA TYR A 136 -22.77 -2.17 32.72
C TYR A 136 -23.37 -0.77 32.82
#